data_AF-A0A679IRD2-F1
#
_entry.id   AF-A0A679IRD2-F1
#
_cell.length_a   1.000
_cell.length_b   1.000
_cell.length_c   1.000
_cell.angle_alpha   90.00
_cell.angle_beta   90.00
_cell.angle_gamma   90.00
#
_symmetry.space_group_name_H-M   'P 1'
#
loop_
_entity.id
_entity.type
_entity.pdbx_description
1 polymer ?
#
loop_
_entity_poly.entity_id
_entity_poly.type
_entity_poly.pdbx_seq_one_letter_code
_entity_poly.pdbx_strand_id
1 'polypeptide(L)' 'MKIYAIYYHISNDYSWKFYGAFASMELAKDLQEHLWRRISKPEREVVATKIIEFVEGDLIEEVAE' A
#
# COMPACT_ATOMS: atom_id res chain seq x y z
N MET A 1 16.26 -9.55 -5.78
CA MET A 1 14.92 -9.39 -6.37
C MET A 1 14.20 -8.23 -5.66
N LYS A 2 13.43 -7.39 -6.36
CA LYS A 2 12.65 -6.31 -5.70
C LYS A 2 11.18 -6.67 -5.58
N ILE A 3 10.55 -6.29 -4.47
CA ILE A 3 9.12 -6.48 -4.18
C ILE A 3 8.53 -5.14 -3.75
N TYR A 4 7.33 -4.81 -4.20
CA TYR A 4 6.65 -3.55 -3.90
C TYR A 4 5.35 -3.84 -3.16
N ALA A 5 5.24 -3.43 -1.91
CA ALA A 5 4.01 -3.61 -1.14
C ALA A 5 3.15 -2.34 -1.14
N ILE A 6 1.84 -2.52 -1.25
CA ILE A 6 0.85 -1.47 -1.11
C ILE A 6 0.27 -1.54 0.30
N TYR A 7 0.20 -0.38 0.94
CA TYR A 7 -0.51 -0.19 2.20
C TYR A 7 -1.58 0.90 2.03
N TYR A 8 -2.63 0.81 2.83
CA TYR A 8 -3.66 1.84 2.95
C TYR A 8 -4.00 2.10 4.41
N HIS A 9 -4.50 3.30 4.72
CA HIS A 9 -5.12 3.55 6.02
C HIS A 9 -6.39 4.39 5.83
N ILE A 10 -7.28 4.36 6.81
CA ILE A 10 -8.48 5.19 6.85
C ILE A 10 -8.22 6.26 7.94
N SER A 11 -8.51 7.54 7.75
CA SER A 11 -8.10 8.63 8.66
C SER A 11 -8.62 8.50 10.09
N ASN A 12 -9.67 7.71 10.32
CA ASN A 12 -10.16 7.37 11.66
C ASN A 12 -9.40 6.20 12.32
N ASP A 13 -8.53 5.54 11.56
CA ASP A 13 -7.72 4.39 11.95
C ASP A 13 -6.26 4.73 11.63
N TYR A 14 -5.50 5.18 12.65
CA TYR A 14 -4.09 5.56 12.50
C TYR A 14 -3.17 4.37 12.13
N SER A 15 -3.72 3.18 11.89
CA SER A 15 -3.00 1.98 11.46
C SER A 15 -2.92 1.85 9.94
N TRP A 16 -1.72 1.55 9.43
CA TRP A 16 -1.54 1.18 8.02
C TRP A 16 -1.81 -0.31 7.83
N LYS A 17 -2.73 -0.64 6.94
CA LYS A 17 -3.10 -2.02 6.60
C LYS A 17 -2.44 -2.45 5.30
N PHE A 18 -1.92 -3.68 5.30
CA PHE A 18 -1.34 -4.30 4.10
C PHE A 18 -2.44 -4.64 3.09
N TYR A 19 -2.20 -4.30 1.83
CA TYR A 19 -3.10 -4.64 0.73
C TYR A 19 -2.55 -5.80 -0.12
N GLY A 20 -1.28 -5.74 -0.50
CA GLY A 20 -0.68 -6.73 -1.40
C GLY A 20 0.76 -6.38 -1.79
N ALA A 21 1.49 -7.35 -2.34
CA ALA A 21 2.87 -7.20 -2.79
C ALA A 21 3.04 -7.60 -4.26
N PHE A 22 3.90 -6.88 -4.98
CA PHE A 22 4.06 -6.98 -6.43
C PHE A 22 5.53 -7.07 -6.82
N ALA A 23 5.84 -7.82 -7.88
CA ALA A 23 7.20 -7.90 -8.41
C ALA A 23 7.60 -6.66 -9.25
N SER A 24 6.65 -5.77 -9.56
CA SER A 24 6.87 -4.58 -10.38
C SER A 24 6.24 -3.34 -9.75
N MET A 25 6.98 -2.23 -9.77
CA MET A 25 6.51 -0.91 -9.35
C MET A 25 5.34 -0.43 -10.22
N GLU A 26 5.36 -0.74 -11.51
CA GLU A 26 4.31 -0.35 -12.45
C GLU A 26 2.98 -0.99 -12.07
N LEU A 27 2.97 -2.31 -11.82
CA LEU A 27 1.79 -3.03 -11.35
C LEU A 27 1.28 -2.50 -10.01
N ALA A 28 2.20 -2.15 -9.09
CA ALA A 28 1.83 -1.57 -7.80
C ALA A 28 1.15 -0.20 -7.97
N LYS A 29 1.64 0.65 -8.88
CA LYS A 29 1.05 1.96 -9.18
C LYS A 29 -0.30 1.85 -9.87
N ASP A 30 -0.42 0.97 -10.87
CA ASP A 30 -1.68 0.73 -11.58
C ASP A 30 -2.77 0.29 -10.60
N LEU A 31 -2.42 -0.59 -9.67
CA LEU A 31 -3.37 -1.05 -8.66
C LEU A 31 -3.67 0.03 -7.61
N GLN A 32 -2.68 0.82 -7.19
CA GLN A 32 -2.90 1.97 -6.32
C GLN A 32 -3.91 2.94 -6.95
N GLU A 33 -3.77 3.23 -8.24
CA GLU A 33 -4.70 4.10 -8.97
C GLU A 33 -6.08 3.45 -9.14
N HIS A 34 -6.13 2.15 -9.43
CA HIS A 34 -7.38 1.41 -9.51
C HIS A 34 -8.16 1.44 -8.18
N LEU A 35 -7.46 1.24 -7.06
CA LEU A 35 -8.03 1.35 -5.72
C LEU A 35 -8.52 2.77 -5.44
N TRP A 36 -7.71 3.77 -5.77
CA TRP A 36 -8.10 5.17 -5.64
C TRP A 36 -9.38 5.50 -6.40
N ARG A 37 -9.54 4.96 -7.61
CA ARG A 37 -10.74 5.16 -8.44
C ARG A 37 -11.99 4.49 -7.84
N ARG A 38 -11.86 3.36 -7.15
CA ARG A 38 -12.98 2.63 -6.52
C ARG A 38 -13.47 3.22 -5.22
N ILE A 39 -12.61 3.91 -4.48
CA ILE A 39 -12.99 4.64 -3.26
C ILE A 39 -13.86 5.83 -3.67
N SER A 40 -14.99 6.05 -2.98
CA SER A 40 -15.86 7.18 -3.29
C SER A 40 -15.15 8.51 -2.98
N LYS A 41 -15.49 9.60 -3.69
CA LYS A 41 -14.85 10.92 -3.50
C LYS A 41 -14.75 11.35 -2.02
N PRO A 42 -15.83 11.25 -1.21
CA PRO A 42 -15.76 11.56 0.21
C PRO A 42 -14.76 10.67 0.95
N GLU A 43 -14.77 9.37 0.67
CA GLU A 43 -13.86 8.41 1.31
C GLU A 43 -12.39 8.60 0.89
N ARG A 44 -12.10 9.16 -0.29
CA ARG A 44 -10.72 9.45 -0.74
C ARG A 44 -10.02 10.49 0.13
N GLU A 45 -10.75 11.46 0.68
CA GLU A 45 -10.19 12.41 1.64
C GLU A 45 -9.81 11.72 2.96
N VAL A 46 -10.41 10.54 3.19
CA VAL A 46 -10.25 9.74 4.41
C VAL A 46 -9.31 8.54 4.18
N VAL A 47 -8.91 8.21 2.95
CA VAL A 47 -8.09 7.02 2.69
C VAL A 47 -6.79 7.43 2.04
N ALA A 48 -5.65 7.19 2.67
CA ALA A 48 -4.34 7.35 2.03
C ALA A 48 -3.77 5.98 1.64
N THR A 49 -2.97 5.96 0.56
CA THR A 49 -2.26 4.77 0.09
C THR A 49 -0.77 5.08 -0.06
N LYS A 50 0.09 4.10 0.20
CA LYS A 50 1.54 4.19 -0.02
C LYS A 50 2.11 2.91 -0.61
N ILE A 51 3.18 3.04 -1.38
CA ILE A 51 3.94 1.92 -1.93
C ILE A 51 5.31 1.90 -1.24
N ILE A 52 5.72 0.74 -0.73
CA ILE A 52 7.02 0.52 -0.11
C ILE A 52 7.80 -0.46 -0.99
N GLU A 53 9.01 -0.08 -1.41
CA GLU A 53 9.95 -0.95 -2.11
C GLU A 53 10.76 -1.75 -1.10
N PHE A 54 10.86 -3.06 -1.34
CA PHE A 54 11.73 -4.01 -0.65
C PHE A 54 12.72 -4.60 -1.64
N VAL A 55 13.98 -4.69 -1.25
CA VAL A 55 15.04 -5.35 -1.98
C VAL A 55 15.38 -6.65 -1.24
N GLU A 56 15.61 -7.75 -1.97
CA GLU A 56 16.07 -9.01 -1.40
C GLU A 56 17.28 -8.78 -0.48
N GLY A 57 17.13 -9.17 0.79
CA GLY A 57 18.08 -8.85 1.87
C GLY A 57 17.56 -7.80 2.86
N ASP A 58 16.47 -7.09 2.54
CA ASP A 58 15.78 -6.23 3.49
C ASP A 58 15.16 -7.10 4.59
N LEU A 59 15.61 -6.90 5.83
CA LEU A 59 14.90 -7.37 7.01
C LEU A 59 13.56 -6.66 7.06
N ILE A 60 12.49 -7.36 6.69
CA ILE A 60 11.14 -6.99 7.13
C ILE A 60 11.12 -7.33 8.61
N GLU A 61 11.63 -6.44 9.46
CA GLU A 61 11.37 -6.52 10.90
C GLU A 61 9.85 -6.55 11.05
N GLU A 62 9.34 -7.67 11.57
CA GLU A 62 7.94 -7.91 11.82
C GLU A 62 7.32 -6.69 12.48
N VAL A 63 6.42 -6.03 11.77
CA VAL A 63 5.38 -5.24 12.44
C VAL A 63 4.41 -6.26 13.01
N ALA A 64 4.84 -6.92 14.10
CA ALA A 64 3.97 -7.66 14.99
C ALA A 64 3.44 -6.64 16.01
N GLU A 65 2.29 -6.06 15.69
CA GLU A 65 1.11 -5.89 16.56
C GLU A 65 0.01 -5.09 15.84
#